data_AF-A0A8H9N723-F1
#
_entry.id   AF-A0A8H9N723-F1
#
_cell.length_a   1.000
_cell.length_b   1.000
_cell.length_c   1.000
_cell.angle_alpha   90.00
_cell.angle_beta   90.00
_cell.angle_gamma   90.00
#
_symmetry.space_group_name_H-M   'P 1'
#
loop_
_entity.id
_entity.type
_entity.pdbx_description
1 polymer ?
#
loop_
_entity_poly.entity_id
_entity_poly.type
_entity_poly.pdbx_seq_one_letter_code
_entity_poly.pdbx_strand_id
1 'polypeptide(L)'
;MKKLLLATAVVAAAGAAGYLYQNNLPQSGSSSLLAQIPADSLVVTFQTEPFKHYEYVNAFGSANQMTMSDMFVGEQLSPKEQFAIDLFDGYLKSAASPETLKAYLGTGDEINPVLYTLGMVPVYKLPIENPEALWKTLDHEEQMSGVTHEKVKLGTVEYRRYEMTDAVDPQDGIGLVVAVIDNVLTVTVDIAELGDLNPLKMALGLESPTQSLADSGRAEAIQTQYGKNNNSFGYIDHREIIKGLTTVDGNMFARQLTRLNVDPNITEMRTPVCHNEFTQIAENWPQSVAFAEYKLNGEQASIKGGFVVESKNKVIVDALKSIRGVLTESNSDKSFFSLALGIDINTLAPSIGQIWTEITQPQYQCALLSQMQKDMGGQNPAAAVSMGSGMLNGLKGLSMQLFDLNINPDAQFGEVFSQMDGMFTLSAKDPNMLIQTAQMLVPELAQLQLQPDNQPVNVSDLLEMHTGMKMDVFARLNGSHLTLYSGEYAAEASKDVMAQELKPNGLLSFSMDSERILEVLEKASMATGQPLPEDVLVSFQNELTGGMKMDVTDKGIGFEFDYRSSAKKVSVAQQ
;
A
#
# COMPACT_ATOMS: atom_id res chain seq x y z
N MET A 1 -24.60 -6.31 -5.27
CA MET A 1 -23.14 -6.40 -5.05
C MET A 1 -22.31 -5.74 -6.15
N LYS A 2 -22.07 -6.31 -7.35
CA LYS A 2 -21.18 -5.68 -8.37
C LYS A 2 -21.41 -4.17 -8.61
N LYS A 3 -22.66 -3.74 -8.85
CA LYS A 3 -23.00 -2.32 -9.07
C LYS A 3 -22.76 -1.43 -7.85
N LEU A 4 -22.99 -1.96 -6.64
CA LEU A 4 -22.63 -1.28 -5.40
C LEU A 4 -21.10 -1.19 -5.26
N LEU A 5 -20.38 -2.28 -5.54
CA LEU A 5 -18.91 -2.29 -5.55
C LEU A 5 -18.35 -1.26 -6.53
N LEU A 6 -18.90 -1.14 -7.75
CA LEU A 6 -18.56 -0.09 -8.72
C LEU A 6 -18.86 1.32 -8.19
N ALA A 7 -20.07 1.60 -7.71
CA ALA A 7 -20.41 2.92 -7.16
C ALA A 7 -19.55 3.28 -5.93
N THR A 8 -19.27 2.32 -5.04
CA THR A 8 -18.33 2.52 -3.93
C THR A 8 -16.89 2.60 -4.40
N ALA A 9 -16.48 1.90 -5.46
CA ALA A 9 -15.14 1.94 -6.03
C ALA A 9 -14.87 3.28 -6.70
N VAL A 10 -15.86 3.94 -7.30
CA VAL A 10 -15.70 5.30 -7.84
C VAL A 10 -15.39 6.31 -6.73
N VAL A 11 -16.15 6.29 -5.63
CA VAL A 11 -15.89 7.19 -4.49
C VAL A 11 -14.66 6.75 -3.68
N ALA A 12 -14.40 5.46 -3.57
CA ALA A 12 -13.19 4.92 -2.96
C ALA A 12 -11.95 5.04 -3.86
N ALA A 13 -12.08 5.26 -5.16
CA ALA A 13 -10.99 5.58 -6.09
C ALA A 13 -10.59 7.05 -5.92
N ALA A 14 -11.57 7.95 -5.94
CA ALA A 14 -11.36 9.35 -5.51
C ALA A 14 -10.76 9.43 -4.10
N GLY A 15 -11.12 8.48 -3.22
CA GLY A 15 -10.54 8.30 -1.89
C GLY A 15 -9.16 7.63 -1.82
N ALA A 16 -8.86 6.66 -2.69
CA ALA A 16 -7.60 5.91 -2.72
C ALA A 16 -6.49 6.71 -3.41
N ALA A 17 -6.85 7.50 -4.43
CA ALA A 17 -6.09 8.64 -4.93
C ALA A 17 -5.91 9.76 -3.87
N GLY A 18 -6.59 9.65 -2.72
CA GLY A 18 -6.35 10.44 -1.52
C GLY A 18 -5.65 9.68 -0.37
N TYR A 19 -5.33 8.38 -0.49
CA TYR A 19 -4.79 7.60 0.65
C TYR A 19 -3.26 7.46 0.66
N LEU A 20 -2.62 7.34 -0.51
CA LEU A 20 -1.15 7.29 -0.62
C LEU A 20 -0.49 8.71 -0.61
N TYR A 21 -1.23 9.68 -0.08
CA TYR A 21 -1.71 10.88 -0.80
C TYR A 21 -1.30 12.35 -0.49
N GLN A 22 -0.42 12.74 0.48
CA GLN A 22 -0.45 14.14 1.05
C GLN A 22 0.77 14.78 1.77
N ASN A 23 1.03 16.11 1.55
CA ASN A 23 0.98 17.25 2.56
C ASN A 23 2.00 18.45 2.77
N ASN A 24 1.50 19.72 2.77
CA ASN A 24 1.98 21.00 3.42
C ASN A 24 1.48 22.28 2.65
N LEU A 25 1.14 23.49 3.16
CA LEU A 25 0.99 24.18 4.49
C LEU A 25 0.49 25.65 4.22
N PRO A 26 -0.41 26.37 4.97
CA PRO A 26 -0.73 26.27 6.41
C PRO A 26 -2.25 26.34 6.81
N GLN A 27 -2.54 26.40 8.11
CA GLN A 27 -3.89 26.26 8.71
C GLN A 27 -5.00 27.20 8.20
N SER A 28 -6.01 26.61 7.56
CA SER A 28 -7.43 26.92 7.83
C SER A 28 -8.33 25.72 7.51
N GLY A 29 -9.35 25.45 8.33
CA GLY A 29 -10.49 24.59 7.94
C GLY A 29 -10.61 23.17 8.53
N SER A 30 -9.54 22.38 8.74
CA SER A 30 -9.69 20.92 9.02
C SER A 30 -10.61 20.55 10.19
N SER A 31 -10.60 21.36 11.26
CA SER A 31 -11.51 21.19 12.42
C SER A 31 -13.02 21.20 12.08
N SER A 32 -13.45 21.87 11.00
CA SER A 32 -14.87 21.92 10.60
C SER A 32 -15.34 20.67 9.84
N LEU A 33 -14.44 19.99 9.13
CA LEU A 33 -14.75 18.75 8.42
C LEU A 33 -14.69 17.54 9.36
N LEU A 34 -13.70 17.48 10.27
CA LEU A 34 -13.64 16.41 11.29
C LEU A 34 -14.86 16.41 12.24
N ALA A 35 -15.52 17.57 12.42
CA ALA A 35 -16.77 17.68 13.15
C ALA A 35 -17.98 17.02 12.45
N GLN A 36 -17.88 16.73 11.15
CA GLN A 36 -18.93 16.09 10.33
C GLN A 36 -18.73 14.58 10.17
N ILE A 37 -17.56 14.06 10.54
CA ILE A 37 -17.22 12.63 10.47
C ILE A 37 -17.67 11.97 11.79
N PRO A 38 -18.50 10.90 11.78
CA PRO A 38 -18.79 10.12 12.98
C PRO A 38 -17.54 9.45 13.57
N ALA A 39 -17.47 9.36 14.90
CA ALA A 39 -16.38 8.67 15.59
C ALA A 39 -16.35 7.13 15.37
N ASP A 40 -17.47 6.56 14.89
CA ASP A 40 -17.68 5.15 14.54
C ASP A 40 -17.61 4.86 13.03
N SER A 41 -17.13 5.80 12.21
CA SER A 41 -16.82 5.56 10.79
C SER A 41 -15.85 4.38 10.62
N LEU A 42 -16.18 3.46 9.69
CA LEU A 42 -15.41 2.22 9.47
C LEU A 42 -14.02 2.50 8.89
N VAL A 43 -13.96 3.47 8.00
CA VAL A 43 -12.77 3.96 7.31
C VAL A 43 -12.79 5.48 7.37
N VAL A 44 -11.65 6.09 7.68
CA VAL A 44 -11.42 7.54 7.59
C VAL A 44 -10.00 7.81 7.10
N THR A 45 -9.84 8.83 6.25
CA THR A 45 -8.57 9.50 5.95
C THR A 45 -8.74 11.01 6.18
N PHE A 46 -7.73 11.65 6.73
CA PHE A 46 -7.73 13.09 7.00
C PHE A 46 -6.33 13.65 7.10
N GLN A 47 -6.22 14.98 6.96
CA GLN A 47 -4.98 15.70 7.13
C GLN A 47 -5.05 16.67 8.29
N THR A 48 -3.90 16.93 8.91
CA THR A 48 -3.76 18.03 9.88
C THR A 48 -3.51 19.37 9.19
N GLU A 49 -2.99 19.37 7.97
CA GLU A 49 -2.57 20.56 7.20
C GLU A 49 -3.06 20.50 5.74
N PRO A 50 -3.18 21.62 5.00
CA PRO A 50 -3.46 21.60 3.55
C PRO A 50 -2.23 21.23 2.70
N PHE A 51 -2.41 21.03 1.39
CA PHE A 51 -1.31 20.64 0.50
C PHE A 51 -1.39 21.06 -0.96
N LYS A 52 -0.21 21.39 -1.52
CA LYS A 52 0.02 21.70 -2.93
C LYS A 52 -0.50 20.61 -3.85
N HIS A 53 -1.71 20.83 -4.38
CA HIS A 53 -2.48 19.79 -5.05
C HIS A 53 -1.80 19.29 -6.33
N TYR A 54 -1.26 20.20 -7.14
CA TYR A 54 -0.62 19.87 -8.40
C TYR A 54 0.70 19.14 -8.20
N GLU A 55 1.61 19.73 -7.41
CA GLU A 55 2.93 19.17 -7.12
C GLU A 55 2.82 17.78 -6.51
N TYR A 56 1.78 17.57 -5.70
CA TYR A 56 1.43 16.28 -5.16
C TYR A 56 1.07 15.25 -6.23
N VAL A 57 0.05 15.55 -7.05
CA VAL A 57 -0.46 14.61 -8.05
C VAL A 57 0.56 14.38 -9.16
N ASN A 58 1.42 15.35 -9.48
CA ASN A 58 2.56 15.15 -10.39
C ASN A 58 3.65 14.27 -9.77
N ALA A 59 4.03 14.49 -8.50
CA ALA A 59 5.11 13.72 -7.88
C ALA A 59 4.73 12.25 -7.63
N PHE A 60 3.48 12.00 -7.22
CA PHE A 60 3.06 10.68 -6.74
C PHE A 60 1.78 10.15 -7.41
N GLY A 61 0.92 11.01 -7.96
CA GLY A 61 -0.36 10.63 -8.56
C GLY A 61 -0.30 10.12 -10.01
N SER A 62 0.69 10.53 -10.79
CA SER A 62 0.99 9.94 -12.12
C SER A 62 1.88 8.69 -12.05
N ALA A 63 2.41 8.37 -10.87
CA ALA A 63 3.26 7.22 -10.63
C ALA A 63 2.44 5.99 -10.20
N ASN A 64 2.39 4.99 -11.09
CA ASN A 64 2.00 3.60 -10.76
C ASN A 64 0.54 3.37 -10.31
N GLN A 65 -0.41 4.20 -10.73
CA GLN A 65 -1.83 3.83 -10.68
C GLN A 65 -2.22 3.15 -12.00
N MET A 66 -2.52 1.85 -11.90
CA MET A 66 -3.47 1.19 -12.81
C MET A 66 -4.70 2.11 -12.92
N THR A 67 -5.03 2.56 -14.14
CA THR A 67 -6.17 3.48 -14.33
C THR A 67 -7.45 2.84 -13.82
N MET A 68 -8.49 3.63 -13.49
CA MET A 68 -9.72 3.00 -13.02
C MET A 68 -10.34 2.14 -14.12
N SER A 69 -10.16 2.55 -15.38
CA SER A 69 -10.47 1.76 -16.58
C SER A 69 -9.67 0.44 -16.65
N ASP A 70 -8.37 0.41 -16.30
CA ASP A 70 -7.57 -0.83 -16.27
C ASP A 70 -8.12 -1.87 -15.27
N MET A 71 -8.67 -1.43 -14.13
CA MET A 71 -9.29 -2.32 -13.14
C MET A 71 -10.55 -3.04 -13.67
N PHE A 72 -11.14 -2.55 -14.76
CA PHE A 72 -12.31 -3.13 -15.43
C PHE A 72 -12.01 -3.68 -16.83
N VAL A 73 -10.73 -3.86 -17.19
CA VAL A 73 -10.34 -4.46 -18.48
C VAL A 73 -10.97 -5.85 -18.65
N GLY A 74 -11.80 -5.97 -19.68
CA GLY A 74 -12.55 -7.19 -19.99
C GLY A 74 -14.00 -7.20 -19.51
N GLU A 75 -14.45 -6.23 -18.69
CA GLU A 75 -15.87 -6.04 -18.39
C GLU A 75 -16.52 -5.09 -19.42
N GLN A 76 -17.78 -5.36 -19.79
CA GLN A 76 -18.57 -4.42 -20.61
C GLN A 76 -19.19 -3.36 -19.69
N LEU A 77 -18.54 -2.21 -19.62
CA LEU A 77 -19.03 -1.05 -18.87
C LEU A 77 -20.27 -0.45 -19.56
N SER A 78 -21.30 -0.13 -18.78
CA SER A 78 -22.40 0.71 -19.24
C SER A 78 -21.92 2.18 -19.40
N PRO A 79 -22.63 3.03 -20.17
CA PRO A 79 -22.30 4.46 -20.28
C PRO A 79 -22.22 5.19 -18.93
N LYS A 80 -23.00 4.72 -17.94
CA LYS A 80 -23.03 5.24 -16.56
C LYS A 80 -21.76 4.88 -15.80
N GLU A 81 -21.31 3.63 -15.89
CA GLU A 81 -20.08 3.17 -15.27
C GLU A 81 -18.86 3.82 -15.95
N GLN A 82 -18.90 3.97 -17.28
CA GLN A 82 -17.87 4.70 -18.05
C GLN A 82 -17.76 6.17 -17.65
N PHE A 83 -18.87 6.90 -17.52
CA PHE A 83 -18.88 8.30 -17.06
C PHE A 83 -18.14 8.51 -15.72
N ALA A 84 -18.31 7.56 -14.78
CA ALA A 84 -17.64 7.65 -13.49
C ALA A 84 -16.14 7.36 -13.55
N ILE A 85 -15.72 6.49 -14.48
CA ILE A 85 -14.31 6.21 -14.77
C ILE A 85 -13.68 7.42 -15.50
N ASP A 86 -14.36 7.98 -16.49
CA ASP A 86 -13.92 9.16 -17.25
C ASP A 86 -13.72 10.38 -16.34
N LEU A 87 -14.59 10.58 -15.33
CA LEU A 87 -14.45 11.63 -14.32
C LEU A 87 -13.18 11.47 -13.46
N PHE A 88 -12.77 10.23 -13.17
CA PHE A 88 -11.56 9.93 -12.40
C PHE A 88 -10.30 10.00 -13.27
N ASP A 89 -10.31 9.37 -14.44
CA ASP A 89 -9.20 9.39 -15.38
C ASP A 89 -8.96 10.83 -15.91
N GLY A 90 -10.03 11.61 -16.09
CA GLY A 90 -9.98 13.03 -16.42
C GLY A 90 -9.35 13.88 -15.32
N TYR A 91 -9.62 13.58 -14.05
CA TYR A 91 -8.94 14.20 -12.92
C TYR A 91 -7.43 13.93 -12.96
N LEU A 92 -7.00 12.67 -13.11
CA LEU A 92 -5.57 12.34 -13.22
C LEU A 92 -4.91 13.01 -14.43
N LYS A 93 -5.56 12.98 -15.60
CA LYS A 93 -5.09 13.69 -16.81
C LYS A 93 -5.02 15.22 -16.62
N SER A 94 -5.89 15.79 -15.79
CA SER A 94 -5.90 17.23 -15.50
C SER A 94 -4.68 17.70 -14.69
N ALA A 95 -3.96 16.80 -14.02
CA ALA A 95 -2.68 17.11 -13.37
C ALA A 95 -1.52 17.31 -14.37
N ALA A 96 -1.81 17.57 -15.65
CA ALA A 96 -0.84 17.94 -16.68
C ALA A 96 -0.25 19.36 -16.49
N SER A 97 -0.93 20.26 -15.77
CA SER A 97 -0.45 21.55 -15.26
C SER A 97 -1.30 22.01 -14.05
N PRO A 98 -0.85 22.98 -13.23
CA PRO A 98 -1.65 23.52 -12.14
C PRO A 98 -2.97 24.13 -12.63
N GLU A 99 -2.93 24.81 -13.78
CA GLU A 99 -4.10 25.48 -14.36
C GLU A 99 -5.15 24.48 -14.83
N THR A 100 -4.75 23.36 -15.44
CA THR A 100 -5.70 22.33 -15.89
C THR A 100 -6.33 21.59 -14.70
N LEU A 101 -5.56 21.32 -13.64
CA LEU A 101 -6.07 20.66 -12.43
C LEU A 101 -7.10 21.54 -11.69
N LYS A 102 -6.76 22.82 -11.50
CA LYS A 102 -7.71 23.82 -10.96
C LYS A 102 -8.93 24.00 -11.85
N ALA A 103 -8.77 23.97 -13.17
CA ALA A 103 -9.89 24.07 -14.11
C ALA A 103 -10.80 22.83 -14.12
N TYR A 104 -10.31 21.65 -13.69
CA TYR A 104 -11.08 20.41 -13.68
C TYR A 104 -11.99 20.31 -12.45
N LEU A 105 -11.42 20.43 -11.24
CA LEU A 105 -12.18 20.32 -9.98
C LEU A 105 -12.58 21.65 -9.34
N GLY A 106 -12.03 22.78 -9.80
CA GLY A 106 -12.21 24.07 -9.14
C GLY A 106 -11.41 24.24 -7.85
N THR A 107 -10.39 23.41 -7.58
CA THR A 107 -9.57 23.51 -6.36
C THR A 107 -8.72 24.77 -6.32
N GLY A 108 -8.27 25.16 -5.13
CA GLY A 108 -7.19 26.11 -4.95
C GLY A 108 -5.80 25.53 -5.28
N ASP A 109 -4.75 26.26 -4.93
CA ASP A 109 -3.37 25.72 -4.91
C ASP A 109 -3.21 24.64 -3.85
N GLU A 110 -3.90 24.80 -2.72
CA GLU A 110 -3.84 23.89 -1.58
C GLU A 110 -5.19 23.26 -1.29
N ILE A 111 -5.19 21.95 -0.97
CA ILE A 111 -6.38 21.19 -0.63
C ILE A 111 -6.22 20.45 0.70
N ASN A 112 -7.34 20.10 1.34
CA ASN A 112 -7.39 19.29 2.58
C ASN A 112 -8.61 18.35 2.50
N PRO A 113 -8.52 17.25 1.73
CA PRO A 113 -9.62 16.34 1.47
C PRO A 113 -9.79 15.28 2.58
N VAL A 114 -11.02 15.09 3.06
CA VAL A 114 -11.36 13.96 3.93
C VAL A 114 -12.12 12.89 3.17
N LEU A 115 -11.70 11.63 3.31
CA LEU A 115 -12.50 10.46 2.92
C LEU A 115 -13.01 9.81 4.21
N TYR A 116 -14.28 9.43 4.24
CA TYR A 116 -14.81 8.63 5.34
C TYR A 116 -15.99 7.78 4.90
N THR A 117 -16.55 7.01 5.83
CA THR A 117 -17.68 6.11 5.59
C THR A 117 -18.79 6.33 6.60
N LEU A 118 -20.03 6.34 6.10
CA LEU A 118 -21.27 6.40 6.87
C LEU A 118 -21.94 5.03 6.80
N GLY A 119 -21.52 4.14 7.70
CA GLY A 119 -21.72 2.70 7.54
C GLY A 119 -20.93 2.21 6.31
N MET A 120 -21.61 1.68 5.29
CA MET A 120 -20.98 1.28 4.02
C MET A 120 -20.89 2.40 2.98
N VAL A 121 -21.57 3.54 3.19
CA VAL A 121 -21.64 4.61 2.17
C VAL A 121 -20.40 5.50 2.27
N PRO A 122 -19.55 5.57 1.24
CA PRO A 122 -18.37 6.43 1.24
C PRO A 122 -18.76 7.90 1.04
N VAL A 123 -18.03 8.80 1.69
CA VAL A 123 -18.15 10.25 1.55
C VAL A 123 -16.76 10.82 1.36
N TYR A 124 -16.56 11.52 0.24
CA TYR A 124 -15.37 12.31 -0.04
C TYR A 124 -15.73 13.79 0.04
N LYS A 125 -14.94 14.58 0.79
CA LYS A 125 -15.11 16.02 0.88
C LYS A 125 -13.81 16.75 0.55
N LEU A 126 -13.90 17.72 -0.34
CA LEU A 126 -12.77 18.49 -0.87
C LEU A 126 -13.13 19.98 -0.88
N PRO A 127 -12.41 20.84 -0.13
CA PRO A 127 -12.52 22.29 -0.30
C PRO A 127 -12.14 22.72 -1.73
N ILE A 128 -12.97 23.58 -2.34
CA ILE A 128 -12.77 24.13 -3.68
C ILE A 128 -12.94 25.65 -3.69
N GLU A 129 -12.28 26.33 -4.62
CA GLU A 129 -12.35 27.80 -4.76
C GLU A 129 -13.30 28.24 -5.88
N ASN A 130 -13.47 27.41 -6.92
CA ASN A 130 -14.29 27.71 -8.09
C ASN A 130 -15.31 26.60 -8.41
N PRO A 131 -16.50 26.62 -7.78
CA PRO A 131 -17.57 25.67 -8.07
C PRO A 131 -18.03 25.66 -9.53
N GLU A 132 -17.94 26.77 -10.27
CA GLU A 132 -18.33 26.84 -11.68
C GLU A 132 -17.41 25.98 -12.57
N ALA A 133 -16.14 25.85 -12.22
CA ALA A 133 -15.21 24.97 -12.92
C ALA A 133 -15.62 23.49 -12.82
N LEU A 134 -15.91 23.02 -11.60
CA LEU A 134 -16.44 21.67 -11.36
C LEU A 134 -17.73 21.41 -12.16
N TRP A 135 -18.69 22.34 -12.11
CA TRP A 135 -19.95 22.17 -12.82
C TRP A 135 -19.77 22.13 -14.34
N LYS A 136 -18.83 22.93 -14.88
CA LYS A 136 -18.48 22.90 -16.30
C LYS A 136 -17.82 21.59 -16.72
N THR A 137 -16.97 21.00 -15.87
CA THR A 137 -16.38 19.68 -16.09
C THR A 137 -17.46 18.61 -16.14
N LEU A 138 -18.37 18.59 -15.17
CA LEU A 138 -19.50 17.65 -15.17
C LEU A 138 -20.43 17.85 -16.39
N ASP A 139 -20.74 19.10 -16.76
CA ASP A 139 -21.51 19.40 -17.97
C ASP A 139 -20.81 18.92 -19.25
N HIS A 140 -19.46 18.83 -19.26
CA HIS A 140 -18.69 18.29 -20.37
C HIS A 140 -18.74 16.75 -20.42
N GLU A 141 -18.47 16.08 -19.30
CA GLU A 141 -18.52 14.60 -19.24
C GLU A 141 -19.94 14.06 -19.49
N GLU A 142 -20.98 14.79 -19.11
CA GLU A 142 -22.38 14.50 -19.47
C GLU A 142 -22.61 14.54 -21.00
N GLN A 143 -22.03 15.53 -21.69
CA GLN A 143 -22.12 15.65 -23.15
C GLN A 143 -21.34 14.55 -23.89
N MET A 144 -20.21 14.10 -23.32
CA MET A 144 -19.36 13.07 -23.91
C MET A 144 -19.92 11.66 -23.71
N SER A 145 -20.41 11.35 -22.50
CA SER A 145 -20.94 10.04 -22.13
C SER A 145 -22.41 9.83 -22.54
N GLY A 146 -23.18 10.91 -22.70
CA GLY A 146 -24.64 10.87 -22.87
C GLY A 146 -25.40 10.58 -21.57
N VAL A 147 -24.71 10.48 -20.42
CA VAL A 147 -25.31 10.43 -19.09
C VAL A 147 -25.84 11.82 -18.72
N THR A 148 -26.96 11.89 -18.02
CA THR A 148 -27.54 13.16 -17.56
C THR A 148 -27.79 13.12 -16.06
N HIS A 149 -27.60 14.26 -15.39
CA HIS A 149 -27.93 14.39 -13.98
C HIS A 149 -29.42 14.69 -13.73
N GLU A 150 -29.94 14.18 -12.61
CA GLU A 150 -31.11 14.74 -11.95
C GLU A 150 -30.67 15.88 -11.01
N LYS A 151 -31.36 17.02 -11.04
CA LYS A 151 -31.20 18.08 -10.04
C LYS A 151 -32.15 17.81 -8.87
N VAL A 152 -31.59 17.42 -7.74
CA VAL A 152 -32.36 17.06 -6.54
C VAL A 152 -32.14 18.10 -5.44
N LYS A 153 -33.19 18.37 -4.64
CA LYS A 153 -33.14 19.27 -3.49
C LYS A 153 -33.51 18.51 -2.23
N LEU A 154 -32.61 18.47 -1.26
CA LEU A 154 -32.81 17.85 0.06
C LEU A 154 -32.62 18.92 1.14
N GLY A 155 -33.72 19.34 1.78
CA GLY A 155 -33.70 20.45 2.71
C GLY A 155 -33.23 21.75 2.04
N THR A 156 -32.12 22.31 2.52
CA THR A 156 -31.48 23.52 1.97
C THR A 156 -30.45 23.23 0.88
N VAL A 157 -30.00 21.98 0.72
CA VAL A 157 -28.95 21.59 -0.24
C VAL A 157 -29.56 21.18 -1.57
N GLU A 158 -28.97 21.68 -2.66
CA GLU A 158 -29.23 21.23 -4.03
C GLU A 158 -28.00 20.47 -4.54
N TYR A 159 -28.22 19.35 -5.23
CA TYR A 159 -27.15 18.47 -5.71
C TYR A 159 -27.50 17.85 -7.07
N ARG A 160 -26.46 17.39 -7.78
CA ARG A 160 -26.61 16.54 -8.97
C ARG A 160 -26.58 15.08 -8.54
N ARG A 161 -27.55 14.30 -9.00
CA ARG A 161 -27.59 12.84 -8.85
C ARG A 161 -27.44 12.20 -10.22
N TYR A 162 -26.43 11.36 -10.39
CA TYR A 162 -26.20 10.56 -11.58
C TYR A 162 -26.61 9.13 -11.29
N GLU A 163 -27.64 8.61 -11.96
CA GLU A 163 -28.06 7.22 -11.77
C GLU A 163 -27.00 6.27 -12.36
N MET A 164 -26.38 5.45 -11.52
CA MET A 164 -25.27 4.56 -11.87
C MET A 164 -25.74 3.17 -12.30
N THR A 165 -27.04 2.87 -12.21
CA THR A 165 -27.59 1.56 -12.54
C THR A 165 -28.67 1.64 -13.62
N ASP A 166 -28.80 0.60 -14.42
CA ASP A 166 -29.97 0.40 -15.29
C ASP A 166 -31.17 -0.21 -14.54
N ALA A 167 -31.38 0.19 -13.29
CA ALA A 167 -32.56 -0.20 -12.53
C ALA A 167 -33.83 0.38 -13.19
N VAL A 168 -34.84 -0.48 -13.37
CA VAL A 168 -36.17 -0.09 -13.87
C VAL A 168 -37.06 0.42 -12.73
N ASP A 169 -36.88 -0.13 -11.52
CA ASP A 169 -37.46 0.41 -10.30
C ASP A 169 -36.49 1.43 -9.66
N PRO A 170 -36.90 2.68 -9.43
CA PRO A 170 -36.08 3.67 -8.71
C PRO A 170 -35.62 3.23 -7.32
N GLN A 171 -36.29 2.27 -6.67
CA GLN A 171 -35.85 1.71 -5.37
C GLN A 171 -34.58 0.85 -5.47
N ASP A 172 -34.33 0.23 -6.62
CA ASP A 172 -33.11 -0.56 -6.88
C ASP A 172 -31.95 0.34 -7.37
N GLY A 173 -32.18 1.65 -7.50
CA GLY A 173 -31.25 2.63 -8.04
C GLY A 173 -30.11 2.99 -7.08
N ILE A 174 -28.92 3.22 -7.65
CA ILE A 174 -27.74 3.70 -6.93
C ILE A 174 -27.25 4.95 -7.66
N GLY A 175 -27.27 6.10 -6.98
CA GLY A 175 -26.87 7.38 -7.55
C GLY A 175 -25.49 7.84 -7.06
N LEU A 176 -24.61 8.27 -7.97
CA LEU A 176 -23.48 9.11 -7.60
C LEU A 176 -24.02 10.51 -7.30
N VAL A 177 -23.77 11.02 -6.10
CA VAL A 177 -24.18 12.36 -5.68
C VAL A 177 -22.98 13.29 -5.71
N VAL A 178 -23.14 14.44 -6.37
CA VAL A 178 -22.19 15.54 -6.37
C VAL A 178 -22.89 16.81 -5.90
N ALA A 179 -22.40 17.38 -4.79
CA ALA A 179 -22.90 18.61 -4.20
C ALA A 179 -21.75 19.58 -3.92
N VAL A 180 -22.04 20.89 -3.88
CA VAL A 180 -21.12 21.90 -3.34
C VAL A 180 -21.84 22.66 -2.24
N ILE A 181 -21.26 22.64 -1.04
CA ILE A 181 -21.88 23.17 0.18
C ILE A 181 -20.81 24.01 0.88
N ASP A 182 -21.05 25.31 1.03
CA ASP A 182 -20.09 26.27 1.61
C ASP A 182 -18.67 26.14 1.03
N ASN A 183 -18.59 26.04 -0.32
CA ASN A 183 -17.36 25.82 -1.09
C ASN A 183 -16.63 24.48 -0.81
N VAL A 184 -17.33 23.48 -0.26
CA VAL A 184 -16.85 22.11 -0.12
C VAL A 184 -17.58 21.22 -1.13
N LEU A 185 -16.84 20.68 -2.11
CA LEU A 185 -17.28 19.57 -2.93
C LEU A 185 -17.51 18.36 -2.02
N THR A 186 -18.74 17.83 -2.03
CA THR A 186 -19.11 16.58 -1.38
C THR A 186 -19.51 15.56 -2.45
N VAL A 187 -18.78 14.45 -2.51
CA VAL A 187 -19.08 13.31 -3.38
C VAL A 187 -19.47 12.11 -2.52
N THR A 188 -20.59 11.46 -2.82
CA THR A 188 -21.09 10.32 -2.06
C THR A 188 -22.02 9.43 -2.92
N VAL A 189 -22.55 8.35 -2.34
CA VAL A 189 -23.46 7.43 -3.01
C VAL A 189 -24.84 7.45 -2.34
N ASP A 190 -25.87 7.66 -3.14
CA ASP A 190 -27.28 7.56 -2.75
C ASP A 190 -27.83 6.18 -3.11
N ILE A 191 -28.17 5.36 -2.11
CA ILE A 191 -28.69 4.00 -2.30
C ILE A 191 -30.18 4.03 -1.92
N ALA A 192 -31.07 3.98 -2.91
CA ALA A 192 -32.50 4.19 -2.68
C ALA A 192 -33.11 3.14 -1.72
N GLU A 193 -32.73 1.86 -1.88
CA GLU A 193 -33.14 0.73 -1.04
C GLU A 193 -32.87 0.94 0.48
N LEU A 194 -31.89 1.77 0.85
CA LEU A 194 -31.64 2.11 2.25
C LEU A 194 -32.76 2.94 2.88
N GLY A 195 -33.53 3.70 2.10
CA GLY A 195 -34.64 4.53 2.59
C GLY A 195 -34.23 5.46 3.74
N ASP A 196 -34.84 5.29 4.91
CA ASP A 196 -34.54 6.00 6.15
C ASP A 196 -33.13 5.75 6.72
N LEU A 197 -32.46 4.68 6.31
CA LEU A 197 -31.08 4.35 6.69
C LEU A 197 -30.04 4.91 5.70
N ASN A 198 -30.50 5.61 4.65
CA ASN A 198 -29.62 6.27 3.70
C ASN A 198 -28.99 7.51 4.38
N PRO A 199 -27.66 7.56 4.53
CA PRO A 199 -26.99 8.60 5.31
C PRO A 199 -26.78 9.91 4.53
N LEU A 200 -27.41 10.08 3.37
CA LEU A 200 -27.20 11.22 2.47
C LEU A 200 -27.32 12.58 3.14
N LYS A 201 -28.25 12.78 4.08
CA LYS A 201 -28.35 14.03 4.85
C LYS A 201 -27.09 14.31 5.68
N MET A 202 -26.53 13.31 6.33
CA MET A 202 -25.32 13.42 7.13
C MET A 202 -24.09 13.60 6.23
N ALA A 203 -24.03 12.92 5.09
CA ALA A 203 -23.01 13.15 4.06
C ALA A 203 -23.04 14.62 3.58
N LEU A 204 -24.22 15.16 3.30
CA LEU A 204 -24.43 16.56 2.90
C LEU A 204 -24.41 17.56 4.08
N GLY A 205 -24.04 17.15 5.29
CA GLY A 205 -23.93 18.05 6.45
C GLY A 205 -25.25 18.66 6.97
N LEU A 206 -26.40 18.17 6.49
CA LEU A 206 -27.74 18.56 6.96
C LEU A 206 -28.08 17.98 8.34
N GLU A 207 -27.41 16.90 8.72
CA GLU A 207 -27.52 16.23 10.02
C GLU A 207 -26.11 16.00 10.59
N SER A 208 -25.88 16.38 11.85
CA SER A 208 -24.58 16.20 12.52
C SER A 208 -24.45 14.81 13.15
N PRO A 209 -23.24 14.23 13.25
CA PRO A 209 -23.01 13.00 13.98
C PRO A 209 -23.29 13.19 15.49
N THR A 210 -23.76 12.13 16.17
CA THR A 210 -23.99 12.16 17.63
C THR A 210 -22.69 12.34 18.43
N GLN A 211 -21.58 11.81 17.91
CA GLN A 211 -20.23 12.08 18.38
C GLN A 211 -19.32 12.21 17.17
N SER A 212 -18.69 13.37 17.01
CA SER A 212 -17.78 13.63 15.89
C SER A 212 -16.39 13.05 16.12
N LEU A 213 -15.62 12.87 15.04
CA LEU A 213 -14.22 12.50 15.12
C LEU A 213 -13.39 13.59 15.83
N ALA A 214 -13.72 14.87 15.59
CA ALA A 214 -13.10 16.01 16.28
C ALA A 214 -13.27 15.95 17.82
N ASP A 215 -14.47 15.63 18.30
CA ASP A 215 -14.81 15.61 19.73
C ASP A 215 -14.46 14.28 20.44
N SER A 216 -14.16 13.23 19.67
CA SER A 216 -13.89 11.88 20.20
C SER A 216 -12.52 11.70 20.87
N GLY A 217 -11.56 12.60 20.60
CA GLY A 217 -10.14 12.41 20.94
C GLY A 217 -9.40 11.35 20.10
N ARG A 218 -10.09 10.60 19.22
CA ARG A 218 -9.49 9.53 18.41
C ARG A 218 -8.41 10.04 17.45
N ALA A 219 -8.68 11.18 16.78
CA ALA A 219 -7.71 11.79 15.87
C ALA A 219 -6.41 12.20 16.62
N GLU A 220 -6.53 12.79 17.81
CA GLU A 220 -5.37 13.14 18.65
C GLU A 220 -4.61 11.90 19.15
N ALA A 221 -5.33 10.83 19.51
CA ALA A 221 -4.71 9.57 19.93
C ALA A 221 -3.86 8.96 18.80
N ILE A 222 -4.37 8.90 17.57
CA ILE A 222 -3.65 8.42 16.38
C ILE A 222 -2.41 9.29 16.10
N GLN A 223 -2.57 10.62 16.08
CA GLN A 223 -1.47 11.57 15.89
C GLN A 223 -0.37 11.41 16.95
N THR A 224 -0.77 11.22 18.22
CA THR A 224 0.16 11.05 19.34
C THR A 224 0.89 9.69 19.28
N GLN A 225 0.20 8.63 18.85
CA GLN A 225 0.76 7.28 18.78
C GLN A 225 1.74 7.11 17.60
N TYR A 226 1.46 7.73 16.46
CA TYR A 226 2.24 7.54 15.23
C TYR A 226 3.19 8.69 14.87
N GLY A 227 3.03 9.85 15.49
CA GLY A 227 3.99 10.95 15.44
C GLY A 227 3.33 12.25 14.98
N LYS A 228 3.47 13.31 15.79
CA LYS A 228 2.86 14.63 15.54
C LYS A 228 3.49 15.42 14.38
N ASN A 229 4.56 14.92 13.80
CA ASN A 229 5.19 15.49 12.60
C ASN A 229 4.56 14.96 11.31
N ASN A 230 3.85 13.82 11.37
CA ASN A 230 3.06 13.34 10.23
C ASN A 230 1.89 14.32 10.01
N ASN A 231 1.58 14.58 8.75
CA ASN A 231 0.61 15.56 8.32
C ASN A 231 -0.61 14.92 7.60
N SER A 232 -0.54 13.63 7.26
CA SER A 232 -1.68 12.80 6.82
C SER A 232 -1.86 11.56 7.69
N PHE A 233 -3.11 11.15 7.90
CA PHE A 233 -3.51 10.01 8.72
C PHE A 233 -4.73 9.30 8.15
N GLY A 234 -4.85 8.00 8.40
CA GLY A 234 -6.07 7.25 8.14
C GLY A 234 -6.19 6.01 9.02
N TYR A 235 -7.40 5.47 9.13
CA TYR A 235 -7.64 4.22 9.84
C TYR A 235 -8.79 3.41 9.23
N ILE A 236 -8.74 2.10 9.48
CA ILE A 236 -9.82 1.13 9.23
C ILE A 236 -10.15 0.48 10.58
N ASP A 237 -11.35 0.72 11.13
CA ASP A 237 -11.76 0.16 12.42
C ASP A 237 -12.38 -1.24 12.26
N HIS A 238 -11.58 -2.27 12.56
CA HIS A 238 -12.03 -3.65 12.47
C HIS A 238 -13.13 -3.97 13.47
N ARG A 239 -13.22 -3.26 14.61
CA ARG A 239 -14.25 -3.49 15.63
C ARG A 239 -15.61 -2.99 15.16
N GLU A 240 -15.66 -1.82 14.51
CA GLU A 240 -16.91 -1.33 13.92
C GLU A 240 -17.33 -2.13 12.68
N ILE A 241 -16.39 -2.61 11.88
CA ILE A 241 -16.67 -3.56 10.78
C ILE A 241 -17.27 -4.86 11.34
N ILE A 242 -16.62 -5.47 12.34
CA ILE A 242 -17.09 -6.72 12.96
C ILE A 242 -18.44 -6.52 13.68
N LYS A 243 -18.63 -5.40 14.39
CA LYS A 243 -19.94 -5.05 14.98
C LYS A 243 -21.02 -4.93 13.90
N GLY A 244 -20.70 -4.34 12.74
CA GLY A 244 -21.59 -4.25 11.59
C GLY A 244 -22.01 -5.61 11.03
N LEU A 245 -21.03 -6.49 10.79
CA LEU A 245 -21.26 -7.83 10.24
C LEU A 245 -22.02 -8.73 11.22
N THR A 246 -21.67 -8.69 12.50
CA THR A 246 -22.15 -9.65 13.52
C THR A 246 -23.34 -9.19 14.35
N THR A 247 -23.89 -8.00 14.09
CA THR A 247 -25.14 -7.52 14.72
C THR A 247 -26.17 -7.10 13.68
N VAL A 248 -27.42 -6.94 14.09
CA VAL A 248 -28.51 -6.47 13.22
C VAL A 248 -28.57 -4.95 13.16
N ASP A 249 -28.24 -4.28 14.28
CA ASP A 249 -28.48 -2.86 14.50
C ASP A 249 -27.39 -2.11 15.30
N GLY A 250 -26.29 -2.78 15.67
CA GLY A 250 -25.29 -2.28 16.62
C GLY A 250 -24.49 -1.05 16.17
N ASN A 251 -24.46 -0.75 14.86
CA ASN A 251 -24.03 0.52 14.30
C ASN A 251 -24.75 0.79 12.96
N MET A 252 -24.43 1.90 12.28
CA MET A 252 -25.06 2.24 11.00
C MET A 252 -24.84 1.16 9.93
N PHE A 253 -23.64 0.58 9.87
CA PHE A 253 -23.29 -0.49 8.93
C PHE A 253 -24.15 -1.73 9.15
N ALA A 254 -24.36 -2.16 10.40
CA ALA A 254 -25.25 -3.28 10.73
C ALA A 254 -26.67 -3.10 10.16
N ARG A 255 -27.25 -1.91 10.38
CA ARG A 255 -28.60 -1.57 9.92
C ARG A 255 -28.71 -1.55 8.40
N GLN A 256 -27.72 -0.97 7.72
CA GLN A 256 -27.66 -0.95 6.25
C GLN A 256 -27.51 -2.36 5.66
N LEU A 257 -26.60 -3.20 6.20
CA LEU A 257 -26.46 -4.60 5.80
C LEU A 257 -27.77 -5.39 5.99
N THR A 258 -28.48 -5.16 7.09
CA THR A 258 -29.79 -5.77 7.36
C THR A 258 -30.84 -5.35 6.34
N ARG A 259 -30.89 -4.06 5.96
CA ARG A 259 -31.86 -3.53 5.00
C ARG A 259 -31.65 -4.09 3.61
N LEU A 260 -30.40 -4.08 3.13
CA LEU A 260 -30.00 -4.53 1.79
C LEU A 260 -29.90 -6.07 1.65
N ASN A 261 -30.11 -6.82 2.74
CA ASN A 261 -30.09 -8.29 2.78
C ASN A 261 -28.88 -8.92 2.04
N VAL A 262 -27.69 -8.32 2.21
CA VAL A 262 -26.61 -8.40 1.20
C VAL A 262 -25.96 -9.77 1.04
N ASP A 263 -26.05 -10.62 2.05
CA ASP A 263 -25.62 -12.02 2.01
C ASP A 263 -26.37 -12.85 3.06
N PRO A 264 -27.05 -13.97 2.70
CA PRO A 264 -27.62 -14.89 3.69
C PRO A 264 -26.60 -15.43 4.71
N ASN A 265 -25.32 -15.58 4.35
CA ASN A 265 -24.27 -16.10 5.23
C ASN A 265 -23.97 -15.15 6.42
N ILE A 266 -24.23 -13.84 6.27
CA ILE A 266 -24.12 -12.87 7.38
C ILE A 266 -25.08 -13.24 8.53
N THR A 267 -26.17 -13.94 8.26
CA THR A 267 -27.11 -14.42 9.30
C THR A 267 -26.43 -15.37 10.29
N GLU A 268 -25.50 -16.20 9.84
CA GLU A 268 -24.76 -17.14 10.70
C GLU A 268 -23.75 -16.40 11.59
N MET A 269 -23.07 -15.39 11.04
CA MET A 269 -22.18 -14.48 11.80
C MET A 269 -22.92 -13.68 12.88
N ARG A 270 -24.23 -13.48 12.74
CA ARG A 270 -25.10 -12.72 13.66
C ARG A 270 -25.63 -13.51 14.85
N THR A 271 -25.25 -14.78 15.01
CA THR A 271 -25.56 -15.50 16.26
C THR A 271 -24.83 -14.85 17.45
N PRO A 272 -25.41 -14.80 18.67
CA PRO A 272 -24.76 -14.17 19.82
C PRO A 272 -23.38 -14.75 20.16
N VAL A 273 -23.17 -16.03 19.84
CA VAL A 273 -21.89 -16.73 19.98
C VAL A 273 -20.87 -16.19 18.97
N CYS A 274 -21.21 -16.16 17.68
CA CYS A 274 -20.34 -15.59 16.66
C CYS A 274 -20.01 -14.12 16.92
N HIS A 275 -21.00 -13.31 17.29
CA HIS A 275 -20.78 -11.91 17.68
C HIS A 275 -19.71 -11.77 18.77
N ASN A 276 -19.85 -12.49 19.88
CA ASN A 276 -18.90 -12.43 20.98
C ASN A 276 -17.49 -12.91 20.57
N GLU A 277 -17.38 -14.03 19.84
CA GLU A 277 -16.08 -14.59 19.44
C GLU A 277 -15.36 -13.73 18.39
N PHE A 278 -16.07 -13.23 17.38
CA PHE A 278 -15.51 -12.28 16.42
C PHE A 278 -15.14 -10.94 17.08
N THR A 279 -15.92 -10.43 18.04
CA THR A 279 -15.58 -9.21 18.79
C THR A 279 -14.31 -9.40 19.64
N GLN A 280 -14.08 -10.58 20.22
CA GLN A 280 -12.82 -10.89 20.92
C GLN A 280 -11.62 -10.91 19.96
N ILE A 281 -11.79 -11.43 18.73
CA ILE A 281 -10.77 -11.35 17.68
C ILE A 281 -10.52 -9.88 17.29
N ALA A 282 -11.57 -9.09 17.09
CA ALA A 282 -11.47 -7.67 16.75
C ALA A 282 -10.78 -6.86 17.86
N GLU A 283 -11.03 -7.13 19.14
CA GLU A 283 -10.33 -6.44 20.23
C GLU A 283 -8.82 -6.77 20.27
N ASN A 284 -8.43 -7.95 19.80
CA ASN A 284 -7.02 -8.32 19.60
C ASN A 284 -6.40 -7.67 18.36
N TRP A 285 -7.19 -7.27 17.37
CA TRP A 285 -6.75 -6.66 16.10
C TRP A 285 -7.61 -5.43 15.78
N PRO A 286 -7.55 -4.35 16.59
CA PRO A 286 -8.61 -3.34 16.69
C PRO A 286 -8.81 -2.50 15.43
N GLN A 287 -7.74 -2.21 14.71
CA GLN A 287 -7.75 -1.33 13.55
C GLN A 287 -6.47 -1.52 12.72
N SER A 288 -6.52 -1.07 11.47
CA SER A 288 -5.31 -0.73 10.71
C SER A 288 -5.16 0.79 10.66
N VAL A 289 -3.95 1.32 10.75
CA VAL A 289 -3.67 2.77 10.77
C VAL A 289 -2.60 3.11 9.74
N ALA A 290 -2.87 4.13 8.91
CA ALA A 290 -1.86 4.78 8.08
C ALA A 290 -1.50 6.15 8.63
N PHE A 291 -0.25 6.55 8.39
CA PHE A 291 0.27 7.87 8.71
C PHE A 291 1.39 8.22 7.72
N ALA A 292 1.49 9.50 7.35
CA ALA A 292 2.57 9.98 6.49
C ALA A 292 2.95 11.44 6.80
N GLU A 293 4.22 11.74 6.59
CA GLU A 293 4.81 13.07 6.47
C GLU A 293 5.23 13.27 5.00
N TYR A 294 4.57 14.19 4.28
CA TYR A 294 5.12 14.74 3.04
C TYR A 294 5.89 16.01 3.29
N LYS A 295 6.89 16.25 2.44
CA LYS A 295 7.60 17.52 2.33
C LYS A 295 7.86 17.82 0.85
N LEU A 296 7.53 19.04 0.45
CA LEU A 296 7.97 19.64 -0.81
C LEU A 296 9.15 20.58 -0.52
N ASN A 297 10.32 20.26 -1.06
CA ASN A 297 11.55 21.03 -0.91
C ASN A 297 11.97 21.56 -2.29
N GLY A 298 11.41 22.72 -2.67
CA GLY A 298 11.55 23.24 -4.02
C GLY A 298 10.84 22.33 -5.02
N GLU A 299 11.61 21.64 -5.86
CA GLU A 299 11.10 20.77 -6.93
C GLU A 299 11.14 19.28 -6.57
N GLN A 300 11.65 18.92 -5.38
CA GLN A 300 11.62 17.55 -4.87
C GLN A 300 10.49 17.38 -3.87
N ALA A 301 9.58 16.46 -4.15
CA ALA A 301 8.61 15.97 -3.20
C ALA A 301 9.14 14.72 -2.51
N SER A 302 8.78 14.53 -1.25
CA SER A 302 9.07 13.33 -0.48
C SER A 302 7.84 12.96 0.33
N ILE A 303 7.56 11.66 0.47
CA ILE A 303 6.53 11.15 1.36
C ILE A 303 7.10 9.97 2.15
N LYS A 304 7.07 10.07 3.47
CA LYS A 304 7.57 9.07 4.40
C LYS A 304 6.48 8.72 5.39
N GLY A 305 6.24 7.44 5.62
CA GLY A 305 5.13 7.04 6.47
C GLY A 305 5.12 5.56 6.78
N GLY A 306 3.95 5.07 7.17
CA GLY A 306 3.71 3.65 7.27
C GLY A 306 2.25 3.29 7.43
N PHE A 307 1.98 2.01 7.19
CA PHE A 307 0.71 1.34 7.45
C PHE A 307 0.94 0.27 8.52
N VAL A 308 0.15 0.29 9.59
CA VAL A 308 0.28 -0.64 10.72
C VAL A 308 -1.04 -1.36 10.95
N VAL A 309 -1.02 -2.69 10.85
CA VAL A 309 -2.11 -3.54 11.35
C VAL A 309 -1.90 -3.70 12.85
N GLU A 310 -2.71 -3.00 13.66
CA GLU A 310 -2.53 -2.98 15.10
C GLU A 310 -2.88 -4.34 15.71
N SER A 311 -2.10 -4.76 16.70
CA SER A 311 -2.36 -6.00 17.42
C SER A 311 -2.10 -5.87 18.92
N LYS A 312 -3.10 -6.26 19.71
CA LYS A 312 -2.98 -6.45 21.17
C LYS A 312 -2.61 -7.89 21.52
N ASN A 313 -2.68 -8.84 20.57
CA ASN A 313 -2.31 -10.23 20.81
C ASN A 313 -0.79 -10.37 20.94
N LYS A 314 -0.30 -10.29 22.19
CA LYS A 314 1.13 -10.42 22.51
C LYS A 314 1.71 -11.78 22.11
N VAL A 315 0.94 -12.86 22.14
CA VAL A 315 1.43 -14.21 21.77
C VAL A 315 1.85 -14.24 20.31
N ILE A 316 1.04 -13.67 19.41
CA ILE A 316 1.36 -13.56 17.97
C ILE A 316 2.41 -12.49 17.73
N VAL A 317 2.29 -11.31 18.34
CA VAL A 317 3.25 -10.20 18.14
C VAL A 317 4.66 -10.56 18.61
N ASP A 318 4.83 -11.18 19.78
CA ASP A 318 6.15 -11.58 20.28
C ASP A 318 6.72 -12.77 19.48
N ALA A 319 5.87 -13.72 19.04
CA ALA A 319 6.30 -14.77 18.12
C ALA A 319 6.83 -14.17 16.80
N LEU A 320 6.05 -13.31 16.14
CA LEU A 320 6.46 -12.60 14.93
C LEU A 320 7.73 -11.75 15.14
N LYS A 321 7.81 -11.02 16.26
CA LYS A 321 9.02 -10.25 16.63
C LYS A 321 10.26 -11.11 16.78
N SER A 322 10.12 -12.35 17.25
CA SER A 322 11.25 -13.26 17.40
C SER A 322 11.72 -13.85 16.07
N ILE A 323 10.89 -13.85 15.02
CA ILE A 323 11.28 -14.22 13.64
C ILE A 323 12.17 -13.13 13.00
N ARG A 324 12.08 -11.88 13.45
CA ARG A 324 12.83 -10.74 12.88
C ARG A 324 14.32 -11.05 12.81
N GLY A 325 14.87 -10.86 11.61
CA GLY A 325 16.29 -11.02 11.33
C GLY A 325 16.94 -9.69 10.95
N VAL A 326 18.02 -9.79 10.17
CA VAL A 326 18.91 -8.67 9.85
C VAL A 326 18.83 -8.34 8.36
N LEU A 327 18.15 -7.25 8.05
CA LEU A 327 18.20 -6.54 6.78
C LEU A 327 19.58 -5.89 6.68
N THR A 328 20.47 -6.49 5.89
CA THR A 328 21.89 -6.10 5.78
C THR A 328 22.12 -5.47 4.42
N GLU A 329 21.93 -4.16 4.31
CA GLU A 329 22.00 -3.39 3.06
C GLU A 329 22.99 -2.25 3.24
N SER A 330 23.74 -1.88 2.19
CA SER A 330 24.55 -0.67 2.19
C SER A 330 23.68 0.58 2.01
N ASN A 331 24.03 1.67 2.69
CA ASN A 331 23.39 2.99 2.53
C ASN A 331 23.94 3.76 1.31
N SER A 332 24.31 3.07 0.24
CA SER A 332 24.92 3.68 -0.94
C SER A 332 23.86 4.27 -1.86
N ASP A 333 23.90 5.59 -2.06
CA ASP A 333 23.08 6.32 -3.04
C ASP A 333 23.34 5.89 -4.51
N LYS A 334 24.22 4.91 -4.74
CA LYS A 334 24.45 4.27 -6.05
C LYS A 334 23.60 3.01 -6.27
N SER A 335 22.96 2.48 -5.23
CA SER A 335 22.10 1.29 -5.36
C SER A 335 20.78 1.69 -6.03
N PHE A 336 20.53 1.24 -7.25
CA PHE A 336 19.26 1.48 -7.94
C PHE A 336 18.19 0.41 -7.63
N PHE A 337 18.60 -0.70 -7.02
CA PHE A 337 17.72 -1.76 -6.56
C PHE A 337 18.29 -2.38 -5.29
N SER A 338 17.45 -2.63 -4.30
CA SER A 338 17.78 -3.41 -3.10
C SER A 338 16.60 -4.32 -2.71
N LEU A 339 16.91 -5.52 -2.24
CA LEU A 339 15.96 -6.44 -1.64
C LEU A 339 16.65 -7.18 -0.48
N ALA A 340 16.13 -7.07 0.73
CA ALA A 340 16.63 -7.82 1.89
C ALA A 340 15.52 -8.54 2.65
N LEU A 341 15.84 -9.75 3.12
CA LEU A 341 14.97 -10.63 3.88
C LEU A 341 15.62 -10.91 5.24
N GLY A 342 15.07 -10.34 6.31
CA GLY A 342 15.54 -10.52 7.68
C GLY A 342 14.74 -11.61 8.39
N ILE A 343 15.23 -12.85 8.38
CA ILE A 343 14.61 -13.98 9.09
C ILE A 343 15.63 -14.67 9.99
N ASP A 344 15.33 -14.74 11.29
CA ASP A 344 16.01 -15.64 12.22
C ASP A 344 15.50 -17.08 12.03
N ILE A 345 16.30 -17.89 11.35
CA ILE A 345 15.98 -19.30 11.09
C ILE A 345 15.92 -20.15 12.39
N ASN A 346 16.59 -19.75 13.47
CA ASN A 346 16.54 -20.48 14.74
C ASN A 346 15.17 -20.36 15.42
N THR A 347 14.47 -19.24 15.23
CA THR A 347 13.20 -18.94 15.89
C THR A 347 11.99 -19.16 14.97
N LEU A 348 12.19 -19.19 13.65
CA LEU A 348 11.12 -19.33 12.65
C LEU A 348 10.14 -20.49 12.97
N ALA A 349 10.65 -21.72 13.12
CA ALA A 349 9.81 -22.88 13.40
C ALA A 349 9.05 -22.80 14.74
N PRO A 350 9.68 -22.55 15.91
CA PRO A 350 8.94 -22.44 17.17
C PRO A 350 7.94 -21.28 17.18
N SER A 351 8.23 -20.17 16.49
CA SER A 351 7.33 -19.01 16.40
C SER A 351 6.10 -19.31 15.55
N ILE A 352 6.28 -19.98 14.41
CA ILE A 352 5.15 -20.53 13.62
C ILE A 352 4.33 -21.49 14.48
N GLY A 353 4.98 -22.34 15.29
CA GLY A 353 4.30 -23.26 16.19
C GLY A 353 3.50 -22.55 17.29
N GLN A 354 4.00 -21.43 17.82
CA GLN A 354 3.31 -20.59 18.80
C GLN A 354 2.10 -19.88 18.19
N ILE A 355 2.25 -19.26 17.01
CA ILE A 355 1.16 -18.61 16.27
C ILE A 355 0.07 -19.64 15.90
N TRP A 356 0.48 -20.81 15.41
CA TRP A 356 -0.43 -21.91 15.11
C TRP A 356 -1.24 -22.34 16.33
N THR A 357 -0.57 -22.49 17.47
CA THR A 357 -1.22 -22.90 18.72
C THR A 357 -2.20 -21.84 19.19
N GLU A 358 -1.82 -20.56 19.18
CA GLU A 358 -2.70 -19.45 19.56
C GLU A 358 -3.98 -19.37 18.69
N ILE A 359 -3.90 -19.71 17.40
CA ILE A 359 -5.06 -19.70 16.48
C ILE A 359 -5.92 -20.97 16.61
N THR A 360 -5.32 -22.13 16.87
CA THR A 360 -6.01 -23.44 16.87
C THR A 360 -6.41 -23.97 18.24
N GLN A 361 -5.84 -23.44 19.33
CA GLN A 361 -6.16 -23.85 20.70
C GLN A 361 -7.54 -23.35 21.20
N PRO A 362 -7.99 -22.11 20.90
CA PRO A 362 -9.34 -21.67 21.26
C PRO A 362 -10.40 -22.66 20.74
N GLN A 363 -11.46 -22.92 21.51
CA GLN A 363 -12.54 -23.80 21.07
C GLN A 363 -13.73 -22.93 20.66
N TYR A 364 -13.73 -22.44 19.42
CA TYR A 364 -14.81 -21.60 18.92
C TYR A 364 -16.12 -22.37 18.80
N GLN A 365 -17.18 -21.81 19.37
CA GLN A 365 -18.55 -22.30 19.25
C GLN A 365 -19.27 -21.68 18.05
N CYS A 366 -18.77 -20.57 17.51
CA CYS A 366 -19.22 -20.01 16.24
C CYS A 366 -18.89 -21.01 15.11
N ALA A 367 -19.91 -21.41 14.35
CA ALA A 367 -19.75 -22.44 13.33
C ALA A 367 -18.75 -22.04 12.23
N LEU A 368 -18.74 -20.79 11.76
CA LEU A 368 -17.72 -20.28 10.83
C LEU A 368 -16.30 -20.39 11.38
N LEU A 369 -16.05 -19.89 12.59
CA LEU A 369 -14.71 -19.91 13.21
C LEU A 369 -14.26 -21.34 13.54
N SER A 370 -15.19 -22.20 13.97
CA SER A 370 -14.97 -23.63 14.17
C SER A 370 -14.65 -24.35 12.85
N GLN A 371 -15.25 -23.93 11.74
CA GLN A 371 -14.94 -24.47 10.41
C GLN A 371 -13.57 -24.00 9.93
N MET A 372 -13.25 -22.70 10.04
CA MET A 372 -11.92 -22.17 9.77
C MET A 372 -10.84 -22.91 10.58
N GLN A 373 -11.08 -23.21 11.86
CA GLN A 373 -10.16 -24.02 12.67
C GLN A 373 -10.03 -25.48 12.23
N LYS A 374 -11.09 -26.09 11.67
CA LYS A 374 -11.02 -27.45 11.11
C LYS A 374 -10.26 -27.48 9.78
N ASP A 375 -10.47 -26.47 8.93
CA ASP A 375 -9.78 -26.31 7.66
C ASP A 375 -8.28 -25.99 7.88
N MET A 376 -7.99 -25.20 8.92
CA MET A 376 -6.62 -25.05 9.46
C MET A 376 -6.15 -26.30 10.24
N GLY A 377 -7.01 -27.21 10.65
CA GLY A 377 -6.73 -28.32 11.57
C GLY A 377 -5.81 -29.44 11.06
N GLY A 378 -5.06 -29.18 9.99
CA GLY A 378 -4.00 -30.05 9.48
C GLY A 378 -2.78 -30.12 10.40
N GLN A 379 -1.67 -30.62 9.85
CA GLN A 379 -0.42 -30.72 10.62
C GLN A 379 0.20 -29.33 10.84
N ASN A 380 0.65 -29.06 12.07
CA ASN A 380 1.32 -27.81 12.41
C ASN A 380 2.54 -27.57 11.47
N PRO A 381 2.56 -26.49 10.67
CA PRO A 381 3.59 -26.26 9.66
C PRO A 381 4.99 -26.07 10.26
N ALA A 382 5.10 -25.77 11.57
CA ALA A 382 6.37 -25.69 12.28
C ALA A 382 7.23 -26.95 12.12
N ALA A 383 6.61 -28.14 12.03
CA ALA A 383 7.35 -29.39 11.84
C ALA A 383 8.02 -29.46 10.45
N ALA A 384 7.30 -29.10 9.40
CA ALA A 384 7.83 -29.06 8.03
C ALA A 384 8.92 -27.98 7.89
N VAL A 385 8.68 -26.79 8.46
CA VAL A 385 9.66 -25.70 8.48
C VAL A 385 10.91 -26.11 9.26
N SER A 386 10.78 -26.75 10.43
CA SER A 386 11.93 -27.20 11.22
C SER A 386 12.79 -28.26 10.50
N MET A 387 12.22 -29.06 9.60
CA MET A 387 12.99 -30.00 8.78
C MET A 387 13.76 -29.27 7.69
N GLY A 388 13.11 -28.37 6.94
CA GLY A 388 13.76 -27.59 5.89
C GLY A 388 14.80 -26.58 6.41
N SER A 389 14.58 -26.04 7.62
CA SER A 389 15.41 -24.98 8.18
C SER A 389 16.66 -25.48 8.91
N GLY A 390 16.75 -26.78 9.22
CA GLY A 390 17.88 -27.37 9.96
C GLY A 390 19.24 -27.21 9.26
N MET A 391 19.26 -27.18 7.92
CA MET A 391 20.49 -26.94 7.13
C MET A 391 20.90 -25.47 7.08
N LEU A 392 20.00 -24.54 7.42
CA LEU A 392 20.24 -23.09 7.43
C LEU A 392 20.40 -22.55 8.86
N ASN A 393 20.81 -23.42 9.79
CA ASN A 393 21.00 -23.10 11.20
C ASN A 393 21.87 -21.84 11.37
N GLY A 394 21.38 -20.88 12.14
CA GLY A 394 22.12 -19.65 12.44
C GLY A 394 21.99 -18.53 11.41
N LEU A 395 21.36 -18.76 10.24
CA LEU A 395 20.99 -17.71 9.29
C LEU A 395 20.08 -16.66 9.95
N LYS A 396 20.35 -15.39 9.64
CA LYS A 396 19.64 -14.19 10.13
C LYS A 396 19.12 -13.29 9.02
N GLY A 397 19.66 -13.38 7.82
CA GLY A 397 19.11 -12.65 6.69
C GLY A 397 19.89 -12.85 5.41
N LEU A 398 19.27 -12.41 4.32
CA LEU A 398 19.82 -12.37 2.97
C LEU A 398 19.58 -10.97 2.40
N SER A 399 20.46 -10.46 1.56
CA SER A 399 20.19 -9.27 0.76
C SER A 399 20.79 -9.34 -0.63
N MET A 400 20.24 -8.54 -1.55
CA MET A 400 20.73 -8.34 -2.89
C MET A 400 20.65 -6.84 -3.22
N GLN A 401 21.75 -6.27 -3.72
CA GLN A 401 21.85 -4.88 -4.17
C GLN A 401 22.44 -4.83 -5.58
N LEU A 402 21.91 -3.94 -6.42
CA LEU A 402 22.44 -3.64 -7.75
C LEU A 402 22.78 -2.15 -7.84
N PHE A 403 23.96 -1.85 -8.39
CA PHE A 403 24.53 -0.49 -8.46
C PHE A 403 24.72 -0.02 -9.91
N ASP A 404 25.14 -0.91 -10.81
CA ASP A 404 25.20 -0.64 -12.25
C ASP A 404 25.03 -1.92 -13.09
N LEU A 405 24.50 -1.78 -14.31
CA LEU A 405 24.33 -2.90 -15.24
C LEU A 405 24.56 -2.40 -16.67
N ASN A 406 25.47 -3.07 -17.39
CA ASN A 406 25.72 -2.83 -18.81
C ASN A 406 25.51 -4.12 -19.60
N ILE A 407 24.77 -3.97 -20.70
CA ILE A 407 24.31 -5.06 -21.56
C ILE A 407 25.15 -5.03 -22.84
N ASN A 408 25.56 -6.20 -23.32
CA ASN A 408 26.32 -6.34 -24.56
C ASN A 408 25.35 -6.53 -25.75
N PRO A 409 25.23 -5.56 -26.68
CA PRO A 409 24.32 -5.67 -27.83
C PRO A 409 24.77 -6.72 -28.86
N ASP A 410 26.06 -7.08 -28.88
CA ASP A 410 26.63 -8.04 -29.83
C ASP A 410 26.68 -9.49 -29.28
N ALA A 411 26.15 -9.72 -28.07
CA ALA A 411 26.22 -11.01 -27.39
C ALA A 411 25.36 -12.09 -28.04
N GLN A 412 25.99 -13.19 -28.44
CA GLN A 412 25.29 -14.45 -28.75
C GLN A 412 25.14 -15.28 -27.47
N PHE A 413 23.93 -15.76 -27.18
CA PHE A 413 23.55 -16.73 -26.15
C PHE A 413 24.56 -16.95 -24.99
N GLY A 414 24.53 -16.06 -23.99
CA GLY A 414 25.24 -16.25 -22.70
C GLY A 414 25.94 -14.98 -22.18
N GLU A 415 26.48 -14.15 -23.07
CA GLU A 415 27.27 -12.96 -22.72
C GLU A 415 26.42 -11.67 -22.57
N VAL A 416 25.16 -11.79 -22.15
CA VAL A 416 24.18 -10.67 -22.19
C VAL A 416 24.62 -9.46 -21.38
N PHE A 417 25.33 -9.66 -20.27
CA PHE A 417 25.87 -8.59 -19.45
C PHE A 417 27.38 -8.42 -19.71
N SER A 418 27.79 -7.24 -20.19
CA SER A 418 29.20 -6.88 -20.32
C SER A 418 29.82 -6.43 -18.99
N GLN A 419 28.98 -5.94 -18.07
CA GLN A 419 29.37 -5.57 -16.71
C GLN A 419 28.15 -5.64 -15.78
N MET A 420 28.34 -6.21 -14.59
CA MET A 420 27.37 -6.20 -13.50
C MET A 420 28.08 -5.68 -12.25
N ASP A 421 27.58 -4.57 -11.70
CA ASP A 421 27.99 -4.05 -10.39
C ASP A 421 26.87 -4.34 -9.39
N GLY A 422 27.09 -5.31 -8.50
CA GLY A 422 26.06 -5.87 -7.64
C GLY A 422 26.63 -6.74 -6.52
N MET A 423 25.85 -6.88 -5.46
CA MET A 423 26.21 -7.59 -4.23
C MET A 423 25.08 -8.50 -3.77
N PHE A 424 25.43 -9.70 -3.35
CA PHE A 424 24.58 -10.58 -2.55
C PHE A 424 25.21 -10.75 -1.16
N THR A 425 24.42 -10.61 -0.11
CA THR A 425 24.86 -10.79 1.28
C THR A 425 24.10 -11.93 1.94
N LEU A 426 24.83 -12.76 2.68
CA LEU A 426 24.29 -13.70 3.65
C LEU A 426 24.75 -13.29 5.05
N SER A 427 23.81 -13.15 5.98
CA SER A 427 24.04 -12.74 7.37
C SER A 427 23.68 -13.88 8.32
N ALA A 428 24.63 -14.36 9.13
CA ALA A 428 24.46 -15.53 9.98
C ALA A 428 25.38 -15.51 11.22
N LYS A 429 24.95 -16.16 12.31
CA LYS A 429 25.75 -16.33 13.55
C LYS A 429 27.08 -17.06 13.34
N ASP A 430 27.14 -17.91 12.31
CA ASP A 430 28.35 -18.60 11.86
C ASP A 430 28.21 -18.86 10.35
N PRO A 431 28.71 -17.94 9.49
CA PRO A 431 28.65 -18.14 8.06
C PRO A 431 29.60 -19.26 7.58
N ASN A 432 30.64 -19.62 8.35
CA ASN A 432 31.55 -20.71 7.99
C ASN A 432 30.83 -22.07 8.03
N MET A 433 29.99 -22.30 9.05
CA MET A 433 29.16 -23.51 9.13
C MET A 433 28.19 -23.64 7.94
N LEU A 434 27.67 -22.53 7.42
CA LEU A 434 26.82 -22.53 6.24
C LEU A 434 27.61 -22.79 4.95
N ILE A 435 28.83 -22.24 4.82
CA ILE A 435 29.76 -22.56 3.72
C ILE A 435 30.13 -24.05 3.75
N GLN A 436 30.46 -24.61 4.91
CA GLN A 436 30.73 -26.05 5.09
C GLN A 436 29.52 -26.91 4.70
N THR A 437 28.30 -26.44 4.99
CA THR A 437 27.06 -27.11 4.58
C THR A 437 26.88 -27.07 3.06
N ALA A 438 27.19 -25.94 2.41
CA ALA A 438 27.18 -25.83 0.96
C ALA A 438 28.26 -26.72 0.30
N GLN A 439 29.46 -26.82 0.89
CA GLN A 439 30.55 -27.69 0.44
C GLN A 439 30.18 -29.19 0.45
N MET A 440 29.25 -29.62 1.31
CA MET A 440 28.72 -31.00 1.28
C MET A 440 27.76 -31.26 0.11
N LEU A 441 27.15 -30.20 -0.46
CA LEU A 441 26.23 -30.29 -1.60
C LEU A 441 26.92 -30.05 -2.94
N VAL A 442 27.92 -29.15 -2.96
CA VAL A 442 28.72 -28.77 -4.13
C VAL A 442 30.20 -28.91 -3.73
N PRO A 443 30.82 -30.09 -3.91
CA PRO A 443 32.20 -30.37 -3.48
C PRO A 443 33.26 -29.43 -4.07
N GLU A 444 32.98 -28.80 -5.21
CA GLU A 444 33.81 -27.81 -5.87
C GLU A 444 34.08 -26.59 -4.97
N LEU A 445 33.13 -26.21 -4.11
CA LEU A 445 33.30 -25.15 -3.10
C LEU A 445 34.42 -25.46 -2.08
N ALA A 446 34.83 -26.72 -1.93
CA ALA A 446 35.93 -27.09 -1.01
C ALA A 446 37.30 -26.63 -1.52
N GLN A 447 37.42 -26.24 -2.79
CA GLN A 447 38.64 -25.66 -3.36
C GLN A 447 38.81 -24.17 -2.99
N LEU A 448 37.72 -23.49 -2.60
CA LEU A 448 37.77 -22.09 -2.18
C LEU A 448 38.29 -21.96 -0.75
N GLN A 449 39.44 -21.30 -0.60
CA GLN A 449 40.03 -20.98 0.70
C GLN A 449 39.47 -19.65 1.23
N LEU A 450 38.19 -19.65 1.62
CA LEU A 450 37.57 -18.50 2.29
C LEU A 450 37.99 -18.49 3.77
N GLN A 451 38.59 -17.38 4.21
CA GLN A 451 38.94 -17.13 5.61
C GLN A 451 38.06 -16.01 6.18
N PRO A 452 37.73 -16.02 7.49
CA PRO A 452 36.93 -14.97 8.12
C PRO A 452 37.77 -13.71 8.46
N ASP A 453 38.66 -13.31 7.57
CA ASP A 453 39.61 -12.18 7.72
C ASP A 453 39.19 -10.91 6.94
N ASN A 454 37.97 -10.93 6.38
CA ASN A 454 37.39 -9.88 5.54
C ASN A 454 38.22 -9.54 4.27
N GLN A 455 39.15 -10.41 3.85
CA GLN A 455 39.88 -10.20 2.61
C GLN A 455 39.08 -10.67 1.39
N PRO A 456 39.21 -9.99 0.24
CA PRO A 456 38.54 -10.40 -0.99
C PRO A 456 39.21 -11.64 -1.59
N VAL A 457 38.43 -12.69 -1.80
CA VAL A 457 38.85 -13.91 -2.49
C VAL A 457 38.14 -13.96 -3.84
N ASN A 458 38.87 -14.08 -4.94
CA ASN A 458 38.27 -14.25 -6.26
C ASN A 458 37.56 -15.62 -6.35
N VAL A 459 36.33 -15.62 -6.86
CA VAL A 459 35.50 -16.82 -7.06
C VAL A 459 34.93 -16.91 -8.49
N SER A 460 35.49 -16.13 -9.43
CA SER A 460 35.03 -16.01 -10.82
C SER A 460 34.93 -17.37 -11.52
N ASP A 461 36.01 -18.15 -11.52
CA ASP A 461 36.10 -19.45 -12.22
C ASP A 461 35.01 -20.43 -11.78
N LEU A 462 34.63 -20.40 -10.50
CA LEU A 462 33.61 -21.29 -9.95
C LEU A 462 32.20 -20.87 -10.41
N LEU A 463 31.93 -19.56 -10.47
CA LEU A 463 30.64 -19.05 -10.97
C LEU A 463 30.53 -19.17 -12.49
N GLU A 464 31.61 -18.95 -13.24
CA GLU A 464 31.65 -19.20 -14.69
C GLU A 464 31.31 -20.66 -15.01
N MET A 465 31.88 -21.61 -14.25
CA MET A 465 31.60 -23.05 -14.40
C MET A 465 30.11 -23.43 -14.20
N HIS A 466 29.40 -22.74 -13.29
CA HIS A 466 28.00 -23.07 -12.94
C HIS A 466 26.97 -22.25 -13.72
N THR A 467 27.31 -21.02 -14.10
CA THR A 467 26.37 -20.07 -14.74
C THR A 467 26.62 -19.88 -16.23
N GLY A 468 27.81 -20.25 -16.73
CA GLY A 468 28.28 -19.90 -18.07
C GLY A 468 28.58 -18.41 -18.26
N MET A 469 28.41 -17.58 -17.22
CA MET A 469 28.66 -16.13 -17.28
C MET A 469 30.07 -15.83 -16.78
N LYS A 470 30.87 -15.21 -17.64
CA LYS A 470 32.21 -14.74 -17.29
C LYS A 470 32.13 -13.38 -16.60
N MET A 471 32.27 -13.38 -15.28
CA MET A 471 32.18 -12.17 -14.45
C MET A 471 33.26 -12.17 -13.37
N ASP A 472 33.84 -11.01 -13.06
CA ASP A 472 34.80 -10.85 -11.98
C ASP A 472 34.09 -10.76 -10.62
N VAL A 473 33.96 -11.90 -9.94
CA VAL A 473 33.24 -12.00 -8.67
C VAL A 473 34.21 -12.30 -7.52
N PHE A 474 34.01 -11.59 -6.42
CA PHE A 474 34.78 -11.74 -5.19
C PHE A 474 33.87 -12.09 -4.02
N ALA A 475 34.38 -12.93 -3.13
CA ALA A 475 33.80 -13.22 -1.84
C ALA A 475 34.55 -12.50 -0.72
N ARG A 476 33.84 -12.02 0.31
CA ARG A 476 34.42 -11.63 1.61
C ARG A 476 33.64 -12.30 2.73
N LEU A 477 34.36 -12.69 3.78
CA LEU A 477 33.83 -13.46 4.90
C LEU A 477 34.37 -12.90 6.23
N ASN A 478 33.51 -12.84 7.24
CA ASN A 478 33.88 -12.56 8.63
C ASN A 478 33.00 -13.41 9.58
N GLY A 479 32.99 -13.08 10.88
CA GLY A 479 32.20 -13.82 11.87
C GLY A 479 30.67 -13.69 11.75
N SER A 480 30.18 -12.75 10.93
CA SER A 480 28.75 -12.39 10.84
C SER A 480 28.17 -12.46 9.42
N HIS A 481 28.99 -12.18 8.41
CA HIS A 481 28.55 -11.93 7.04
C HIS A 481 29.43 -12.66 6.03
N LEU A 482 28.80 -13.09 4.94
CA LEU A 482 29.42 -13.50 3.68
C LEU A 482 28.83 -12.61 2.58
N THR A 483 29.66 -11.84 1.89
CA THR A 483 29.24 -11.11 0.67
C THR A 483 29.83 -11.79 -0.57
N LEU A 484 29.05 -11.92 -1.62
CA LEU A 484 29.50 -12.16 -2.99
C LEU A 484 29.24 -10.87 -3.77
N TYR A 485 30.24 -10.33 -4.46
CA TYR A 485 30.07 -9.07 -5.20
C TYR A 485 30.90 -9.01 -6.48
N SER A 486 30.43 -8.21 -7.43
CA SER A 486 31.12 -7.85 -8.68
C SER A 486 31.02 -6.34 -8.87
N GLY A 487 32.03 -5.71 -9.47
CA GLY A 487 32.09 -4.26 -9.67
C GLY A 487 32.71 -3.45 -8.52
N GLU A 488 32.91 -2.15 -8.75
CA GLU A 488 33.60 -1.23 -7.83
C GLU A 488 32.68 -0.70 -6.73
N TYR A 489 31.41 -0.37 -7.07
CA TYR A 489 30.46 0.13 -6.08
C TYR A 489 30.10 -0.96 -5.07
N ALA A 490 29.85 -2.19 -5.55
CA ALA A 490 29.63 -3.35 -4.71
C ALA A 490 30.86 -3.73 -3.86
N ALA A 491 32.08 -3.50 -4.35
CA ALA A 491 33.31 -3.72 -3.58
C ALA A 491 33.46 -2.76 -2.39
N GLU A 492 32.92 -1.53 -2.49
CA GLU A 492 32.84 -0.57 -1.39
C GLU A 492 31.65 -0.86 -0.48
N ALA A 493 30.45 -1.04 -1.05
CA ALA A 493 29.22 -1.41 -0.33
C ALA A 493 29.39 -2.68 0.53
N SER A 494 30.17 -3.66 0.04
CA SER A 494 30.56 -4.84 0.81
C SER A 494 31.35 -4.48 2.07
N LYS A 495 32.20 -3.44 2.08
CA LYS A 495 32.92 -3.04 3.32
C LYS A 495 31.93 -2.52 4.36
N ASP A 496 30.98 -1.70 3.94
CA ASP A 496 29.94 -1.15 4.80
C ASP A 496 29.06 -2.26 5.39
N VAL A 497 28.61 -3.20 4.55
CA VAL A 497 27.85 -4.39 4.96
C VAL A 497 28.64 -5.26 5.93
N MET A 498 29.91 -5.53 5.67
CA MET A 498 30.76 -6.37 6.52
C MET A 498 31.05 -5.73 7.89
N ALA A 499 30.81 -4.43 8.06
CA ALA A 499 30.93 -3.71 9.33
C ALA A 499 29.63 -3.70 10.17
N GLN A 500 28.52 -4.23 9.67
CA GLN A 500 27.23 -4.22 10.37
C GLN A 500 27.17 -5.24 11.51
N GLU A 501 26.28 -4.99 12.48
CA GLU A 501 25.98 -5.92 13.56
C GLU A 501 24.84 -6.87 13.17
N LEU A 502 24.85 -8.10 13.69
CA LEU A 502 23.73 -9.05 13.57
C LEU A 502 22.55 -8.71 14.51
N LYS A 503 22.12 -7.45 14.50
CA LYS A 503 21.02 -6.95 15.33
C LYS A 503 19.71 -6.99 14.55
N PRO A 504 18.67 -7.71 15.03
CA PRO A 504 17.38 -7.74 14.36
C PRO A 504 16.76 -6.36 14.13
N ASN A 505 16.46 -6.05 12.87
CA ASN A 505 16.03 -4.72 12.42
C ASN A 505 14.83 -4.74 11.44
N GLY A 506 14.36 -5.92 10.99
CA GLY A 506 13.14 -6.05 10.19
C GLY A 506 12.88 -7.45 9.66
N LEU A 507 11.86 -7.58 8.80
CA LEU A 507 11.49 -8.82 8.09
C LEU A 507 11.79 -8.74 6.59
N LEU A 508 11.41 -7.64 5.96
CA LEU A 508 11.61 -7.40 4.52
C LEU A 508 12.02 -5.94 4.31
N SER A 509 12.92 -5.69 3.37
CA SER A 509 13.27 -4.37 2.84
C SER A 509 13.30 -4.47 1.33
N PHE A 510 12.82 -3.43 0.66
CA PHE A 510 12.88 -3.27 -0.78
C PHE A 510 13.11 -1.80 -1.09
N SER A 511 14.05 -1.49 -1.97
CA SER A 511 14.20 -0.14 -2.52
C SER A 511 14.46 -0.17 -4.02
N MET A 512 14.06 0.88 -4.70
CA MET A 512 14.36 1.09 -6.11
C MET A 512 14.56 2.57 -6.46
N ASP A 513 15.26 2.79 -7.55
CA ASP A 513 15.35 4.04 -8.29
C ASP A 513 14.80 3.78 -9.69
N SER A 514 13.62 4.33 -10.00
CA SER A 514 12.90 4.03 -11.24
C SER A 514 13.59 4.58 -12.49
N GLU A 515 14.23 5.75 -12.40
CA GLU A 515 14.99 6.36 -13.49
C GLU A 515 16.16 5.45 -13.89
N ARG A 516 16.95 5.01 -12.90
CA ARG A 516 18.06 4.07 -13.12
C ARG A 516 17.59 2.69 -13.60
N ILE A 517 16.42 2.20 -13.17
CA ILE A 517 15.82 0.97 -13.72
C ILE A 517 15.43 1.18 -15.19
N LEU A 518 14.83 2.31 -15.54
CA LEU A 518 14.44 2.64 -16.90
C LEU A 518 15.67 2.75 -17.82
N GLU A 519 16.75 3.43 -17.40
CA GLU A 519 18.02 3.47 -18.14
C GLU A 519 18.53 2.06 -18.49
N VAL A 520 18.45 1.11 -17.55
CA VAL A 520 18.89 -0.28 -17.74
C VAL A 520 17.96 -1.03 -18.71
N LEU A 521 16.65 -0.83 -18.60
CA LEU A 521 15.66 -1.41 -19.51
C LEU A 521 15.79 -0.86 -20.94
N GLU A 522 16.06 0.44 -21.10
CA GLU A 522 16.27 1.06 -22.41
C GLU A 522 17.53 0.50 -23.09
N LYS A 523 18.64 0.37 -22.35
CA LYS A 523 19.85 -0.34 -22.84
C LYS A 523 19.52 -1.77 -23.28
N ALA A 524 18.67 -2.49 -22.55
CA ALA A 524 18.25 -3.86 -22.88
C ALA A 524 17.42 -3.92 -24.17
N SER A 525 16.48 -2.97 -24.34
CA SER A 525 15.67 -2.79 -25.54
C SER A 525 16.55 -2.50 -26.77
N MET A 526 17.49 -1.56 -26.65
CA MET A 526 18.46 -1.24 -27.70
C MET A 526 19.33 -2.44 -28.10
N ALA A 527 19.76 -3.25 -27.12
CA ALA A 527 20.58 -4.44 -27.36
C ALA A 527 19.80 -5.61 -28.01
N THR A 528 18.54 -5.80 -27.63
CA THR A 528 17.70 -6.92 -28.13
C THR A 528 16.92 -6.57 -29.40
N GLY A 529 16.81 -5.29 -29.75
CA GLY A 529 15.94 -4.80 -30.82
C GLY A 529 14.44 -4.93 -30.51
N GLN A 530 14.08 -5.23 -29.25
CA GLN A 530 12.68 -5.32 -28.80
C GLN A 530 12.32 -4.02 -28.07
N PRO A 531 11.34 -3.23 -28.56
CA PRO A 531 10.93 -2.01 -27.87
C PRO A 531 10.37 -2.34 -26.49
N LEU A 532 10.59 -1.45 -25.53
CA LEU A 532 9.94 -1.57 -24.22
C LEU A 532 8.42 -1.45 -24.38
N PRO A 533 7.63 -2.30 -23.70
CA PRO A 533 6.18 -2.13 -23.62
C PRO A 533 5.80 -0.76 -23.04
N GLU A 534 4.72 -0.17 -23.55
CA GLU A 534 4.28 1.18 -23.17
C GLU A 534 3.91 1.26 -21.67
N ASP A 535 3.34 0.19 -21.11
CA ASP A 535 3.06 0.02 -19.68
C ASP A 535 4.34 0.01 -18.82
N VAL A 536 5.42 -0.59 -19.31
CA VAL A 536 6.73 -0.57 -18.64
C VAL A 536 7.32 0.83 -18.64
N LEU A 537 7.25 1.53 -19.79
CA LEU A 537 7.68 2.92 -19.89
C LEU A 537 6.90 3.81 -18.90
N VAL A 538 5.57 3.76 -18.91
CA VAL A 538 4.72 4.56 -18.02
C VAL A 538 4.96 4.26 -16.54
N SER A 539 5.21 2.99 -16.17
CA SER A 539 5.46 2.58 -14.78
C SER A 539 6.76 3.18 -14.21
N PHE A 540 7.84 3.21 -15.01
CA PHE A 540 9.15 3.70 -14.56
C PHE A 540 9.47 5.15 -14.97
N GLN A 541 8.64 5.79 -15.80
CA GLN A 541 8.80 7.18 -16.26
C GLN A 541 8.82 8.23 -15.13
N ASN A 542 8.14 7.96 -14.01
CA ASN A 542 8.13 8.89 -12.88
C ASN A 542 9.41 8.67 -12.07
N GLU A 543 10.13 9.75 -11.72
CA GLU A 543 11.42 9.77 -10.99
C GLU A 543 11.31 9.35 -9.50
N LEU A 544 10.64 8.22 -9.24
CA LEU A 544 10.35 7.67 -7.93
C LEU A 544 11.54 6.86 -7.37
N THR A 545 12.34 7.50 -6.53
CA THR A 545 13.40 6.85 -5.75
C THR A 545 12.92 6.61 -4.32
N GLY A 546 13.00 5.37 -3.83
CA GLY A 546 12.58 5.06 -2.46
C GLY A 546 12.37 3.59 -2.18
N GLY A 547 11.68 3.28 -1.09
CA GLY A 547 11.50 1.89 -0.67
C GLY A 547 10.42 1.65 0.36
N MET A 548 10.18 0.37 0.61
CA MET A 548 9.29 -0.16 1.64
C MET A 548 10.04 -1.12 2.56
N LYS A 549 9.67 -1.11 3.84
CA LYS A 549 10.19 -2.02 4.86
C LYS A 549 9.05 -2.65 5.65
N MET A 550 9.00 -3.97 5.70
CA MET A 550 8.12 -4.72 6.60
C MET A 550 8.85 -5.00 7.91
N ASP A 551 8.20 -4.67 9.03
CA ASP A 551 8.72 -4.91 10.37
C ASP A 551 7.58 -5.26 11.35
N VAL A 552 7.93 -5.77 12.54
CA VAL A 552 6.97 -6.07 13.61
C VAL A 552 7.42 -5.40 14.90
N THR A 553 6.52 -4.62 15.48
CA THR A 553 6.78 -3.80 16.68
C THR A 553 5.73 -4.13 17.75
N ASP A 554 5.87 -3.54 18.94
CA ASP A 554 4.87 -3.67 20.01
C ASP A 554 3.48 -3.09 19.64
N LYS A 555 3.39 -2.33 18.54
CA LYS A 555 2.11 -1.82 18.00
C LYS A 555 1.40 -2.85 17.11
N GLY A 556 2.14 -3.79 16.51
CA GLY A 556 1.62 -4.71 15.49
C GLY A 556 2.57 -4.87 14.30
N ILE A 557 2.01 -5.25 13.16
CA ILE A 557 2.73 -5.50 11.90
C ILE A 557 2.76 -4.18 11.11
N GLY A 558 3.95 -3.68 10.81
CA GLY A 558 4.16 -2.40 10.13
C GLY A 558 4.79 -2.55 8.75
N PHE A 559 4.34 -1.70 7.83
CA PHE A 559 4.87 -1.49 6.49
C PHE A 559 5.28 -0.02 6.41
N GLU A 560 6.55 0.28 6.62
CA GLU A 560 7.14 1.62 6.55
C GLU A 560 7.51 1.93 5.09
N PHE A 561 7.40 3.19 4.67
CA PHE A 561 7.82 3.64 3.35
C PHE A 561 8.53 5.00 3.40
N ASP A 562 9.45 5.23 2.47
CA ASP A 562 10.19 6.49 2.28
C ASP A 562 10.41 6.65 0.78
N TYR A 563 9.63 7.53 0.15
CA TYR A 563 9.65 7.80 -1.29
C TYR A 563 9.99 9.26 -1.56
N ARG A 564 10.70 9.48 -2.67
CA ARG A 564 11.06 10.80 -3.20
C ARG A 564 10.76 10.79 -4.68
N SER A 565 10.29 11.92 -5.19
CA SER A 565 9.93 12.08 -6.59
C SER A 565 10.04 13.55 -6.99
N SER A 566 10.19 13.79 -8.29
CA SER A 566 10.16 15.13 -8.86
C SER A 566 8.75 15.68 -8.87
N ALA A 567 8.56 16.85 -8.28
CA ALA A 567 7.33 17.64 -8.38
C ALA A 567 7.22 18.37 -9.74
N LYS A 568 8.23 18.23 -10.60
CA LYS A 568 8.20 18.70 -11.99
C LYS A 568 7.67 17.61 -12.92
N LYS A 569 7.03 18.08 -13.99
CA LYS A 569 6.60 17.21 -15.08
C LYS A 569 7.83 16.63 -15.78
N VAL A 570 7.92 15.30 -15.81
CA VAL A 570 8.86 14.59 -16.69
C VAL A 570 8.51 14.97 -18.12
N SER A 571 9.41 15.67 -18.79
CA SER A 571 9.20 16.02 -20.19
C SER A 571 9.38 14.77 -21.02
N VAL A 572 8.28 14.13 -21.41
CA VAL A 572 8.29 13.07 -22.43
C VAL A 572 8.96 13.66 -23.67
N ALA A 573 10.20 13.24 -23.92
CA ALA A 573 10.86 13.52 -25.17
C ALA A 573 10.06 12.79 -26.26
N GLN A 574 9.33 13.56 -27.06
CA GLN A 574 8.61 13.03 -28.21
C GLN A 574 9.62 12.35 -29.15
N GLN A 575 9.52 11.02 -29.27
CA GLN A 575 10.14 10.23 -30.33
C GLN A 575 9.08 9.81 -31.34
#